data_AF-A0AAV2J8A6-F1
#
_entry.id   AF-A0AAV2J8A6-F1
#
_cell.length_a   1.000
_cell.length_b   1.000
_cell.length_c   1.000
_cell.angle_alpha   90.00
_cell.angle_beta   90.00
_cell.angle_gamma   90.00
#
_symmetry.space_group_name_H-M   'P 1'
#
loop_
_entity.id
_entity.type
_entity.pdbx_description
1 polymer ?
#
loop_
_entity_poly.entity_id
_entity_poly.type
_entity_poly.pdbx_seq_one_letter_code
_entity_poly.pdbx_strand_id
1 'polypeptide(L)'
;MEAKLTDQEARARRDNLRIYGIPEEAEGTNIIVFLENMLRDSLAFPPETDLKIEKAHRALAPKPAGGLTRPRSIIAKFSSFRVKEEVIRIAWQKKQVMYKDTRFYVDHDYPPLILKKRTEYNQAKRVLKEHNIKFQTPYPAKMRVFYNEETRLYQSAAEATVDMAARGLPVTVIPSTVDPY
;
A
#
# COMPACT_ATOMS: atom_id res chain seq x y z
N MET A 1 -3.86 -24.93 2.64
CA MET A 1 -2.44 -24.63 2.95
C MET A 1 -2.05 -23.18 2.61
N GLU A 2 -2.48 -22.62 1.49
CA GLU A 2 -2.09 -21.28 1.01
C GLU A 2 -2.42 -20.12 1.98
N ALA A 3 -3.59 -20.17 2.62
CA ALA A 3 -3.99 -19.14 3.60
C ALA A 3 -3.03 -19.05 4.79
N LYS A 4 -2.57 -20.19 5.31
CA LYS A 4 -1.62 -20.27 6.42
C LYS A 4 -0.24 -19.72 6.01
N LEU A 5 0.23 -20.08 4.80
CA LEU A 5 1.49 -19.59 4.27
C LEU A 5 1.47 -18.07 4.05
N THR A 6 0.39 -17.57 3.44
CA THR A 6 0.18 -16.13 3.22
C THR A 6 0.15 -15.35 4.53
N ASP A 7 -0.49 -15.90 5.56
CA ASP A 7 -0.58 -15.30 6.89
C ASP A 7 0.77 -15.29 7.62
N GLN A 8 1.60 -16.33 7.46
CA GLN A 8 3.00 -16.32 7.93
C GLN A 8 3.85 -15.27 7.21
N GLU A 9 3.75 -15.22 5.88
CA GLU A 9 4.48 -14.25 5.06
C GLU A 9 4.09 -12.81 5.43
N ALA A 10 2.80 -12.54 5.61
CA ALA A 10 2.31 -11.23 6.00
C ALA A 10 2.81 -10.79 7.38
N ARG A 11 2.89 -11.71 8.35
CA ARG A 11 3.49 -11.40 9.66
C ARG A 11 4.96 -11.08 9.54
N ALA A 12 5.71 -11.82 8.73
CA ALA A 12 7.14 -11.58 8.51
C ALA A 12 7.41 -10.22 7.84
N ARG A 13 6.49 -9.77 6.97
CA ARG A 13 6.57 -8.46 6.28
C ARG A 13 5.93 -7.31 7.05
N ARG A 14 5.39 -7.55 8.24
CA ARG A 14 4.59 -6.55 8.97
C ARG A 14 5.37 -5.28 9.30
N ASP A 15 6.68 -5.37 9.47
CA ASP A 15 7.55 -4.22 9.76
C ASP A 15 8.20 -3.62 8.50
N ASN A 16 7.85 -4.13 7.33
CA ASN A 16 8.35 -3.65 6.06
C ASN A 16 7.44 -2.56 5.50
N LEU A 17 8.07 -1.48 5.03
CA LEU A 17 7.48 -0.43 4.22
C LEU A 17 7.97 -0.60 2.78
N ARG A 18 7.07 -0.38 1.82
CA ARG A 18 7.40 -0.40 0.40
C ARG A 18 7.23 0.99 -0.20
N ILE A 19 8.28 1.47 -0.84
CA ILE A 19 8.38 2.82 -1.39
C ILE A 19 8.49 2.73 -2.92
N TYR A 20 7.66 3.46 -3.63
CA TYR A 20 7.57 3.45 -5.09
C TYR A 20 7.89 4.81 -5.68
N GLY A 21 8.45 4.84 -6.89
CA GLY A 21 8.66 6.09 -7.64
C GLY A 21 9.98 6.80 -7.35
N ILE A 22 10.87 6.22 -6.53
CA ILE A 22 12.22 6.77 -6.34
C ILE A 22 13.06 6.44 -7.57
N PRO A 23 13.67 7.42 -8.26
CA PRO A 23 14.55 7.17 -9.42
C PRO A 23 15.65 6.16 -9.08
N GLU A 24 15.99 5.27 -10.01
CA GLU A 24 17.11 4.34 -9.81
C GLU A 24 18.41 5.10 -9.53
N GLU A 25 19.28 4.56 -8.68
CA GLU A 25 20.58 5.12 -8.29
C GLU A 25 20.55 6.43 -7.49
N ALA A 26 19.36 6.98 -7.22
CA ALA A 26 19.20 8.15 -6.35
C ALA A 26 19.68 7.89 -4.90
N GLU A 27 19.70 6.63 -4.49
CA GLU A 27 20.12 6.19 -3.15
C GLU A 27 21.63 6.27 -2.89
N GLY A 28 22.45 6.36 -3.94
CA GLY A 28 23.90 6.31 -3.81
C GLY A 28 24.41 5.01 -3.17
N THR A 29 25.41 5.12 -2.29
CA THR A 29 26.08 3.95 -1.68
C THR A 29 25.39 3.44 -0.41
N ASN A 30 24.63 4.29 0.29
CA ASN A 30 23.96 3.95 1.54
C ASN A 30 22.47 4.27 1.48
N ILE A 31 21.70 3.26 1.08
CA ILE A 31 20.24 3.35 0.94
C ILE A 31 19.52 3.64 2.26
N ILE A 32 20.07 3.22 3.41
CA ILE A 32 19.43 3.48 4.72
C ILE A 32 19.50 4.98 5.02
N VAL A 33 20.70 5.55 5.00
CA VAL A 33 20.90 6.99 5.25
C VAL A 33 20.13 7.84 4.24
N PHE A 34 20.11 7.42 2.98
CA PHE A 34 19.28 8.06 1.95
C PHE A 34 17.80 8.08 2.32
N LEU A 35 17.22 6.92 2.69
CA LEU A 35 15.81 6.83 3.04
C LEU A 35 15.47 7.63 4.29
N GLU A 36 16.34 7.62 5.30
CA GLU A 36 16.12 8.37 6.52
C GLU A 36 16.02 9.87 6.25
N ASN A 37 16.98 10.41 5.51
CA ASN A 37 16.97 11.83 5.11
C ASN A 37 15.76 12.15 4.23
N MET A 38 15.52 11.34 3.20
CA MET A 38 14.40 11.53 2.27
C MET A 38 13.05 11.52 3.00
N LEU A 39 12.79 10.53 3.86
CA LEU A 39 11.53 10.43 4.59
C LEU A 39 11.39 11.56 5.60
N ARG A 40 12.48 11.95 6.27
CA ARG A 40 12.49 13.07 7.21
C ARG A 40 12.10 14.37 6.54
N ASP A 41 12.74 14.70 5.43
CA ASP A 41 12.48 15.93 4.69
C ASP A 41 11.07 15.92 4.08
N SER A 42 10.70 14.83 3.41
CA SER A 42 9.43 14.73 2.69
C SER A 42 8.22 14.69 3.63
N LEU A 43 8.37 14.08 4.81
CA LEU A 43 7.29 13.90 5.78
C LEU A 43 7.34 14.92 6.92
N ALA A 44 8.37 15.78 6.96
CA ALA A 44 8.60 16.79 7.99
C ALA A 44 8.72 16.19 9.41
N PHE A 45 9.48 15.10 9.54
CA PHE A 45 9.81 14.57 10.87
C PHE A 45 10.85 15.47 11.58
N PRO A 46 10.74 15.65 12.91
CA PRO A 46 11.76 16.34 13.70
C PRO A 46 13.16 15.71 13.52
N PRO A 47 14.26 16.49 13.51
CA PRO A 47 15.62 16.00 13.35
C PRO A 47 16.06 14.93 14.39
N GLU A 48 15.44 14.96 15.55
CA GLU A 48 15.68 14.03 16.66
C GLU A 48 14.91 12.71 16.51
N THR A 49 14.02 12.60 15.51
CA THR A 49 13.26 11.37 15.27
C THR A 49 14.12 10.31 14.62
N ASP A 50 14.44 9.27 15.39
CA ASP A 50 15.04 8.04 14.88
C ASP A 50 14.00 7.21 14.11
N LEU A 51 14.20 7.08 12.80
CA LEU A 51 13.31 6.32 11.92
C LEU A 51 13.55 4.81 12.00
N LYS A 52 14.62 4.35 12.65
CA LYS A 52 14.82 2.94 13.00
C LYS A 52 14.77 1.98 11.81
N ILE A 53 15.36 2.36 10.68
CA ILE A 53 15.44 1.51 9.49
C ILE A 53 16.63 0.54 9.66
N GLU A 54 16.35 -0.75 9.79
CA GLU A 54 17.40 -1.77 9.97
C GLU A 54 18.01 -2.20 8.65
N LYS A 55 17.18 -2.33 7.62
CA LYS A 55 17.57 -2.84 6.30
C LYS A 55 16.76 -2.14 5.24
N ALA A 56 17.40 -1.81 4.13
CA ALA A 56 16.71 -1.36 2.94
C ALA A 56 17.38 -1.90 1.69
N HIS A 57 16.58 -2.21 0.66
CA HIS A 57 17.06 -2.68 -0.63
C HIS A 57 16.01 -2.42 -1.72
N ARG A 58 16.46 -2.33 -2.97
CA ARG A 58 15.55 -2.37 -4.12
C ARG A 58 14.94 -3.76 -4.25
N ALA A 59 13.68 -3.83 -4.68
CA ALA A 59 13.02 -5.09 -4.97
C ALA A 59 13.82 -5.91 -5.99
N LEU A 60 13.82 -7.24 -5.79
CA LEU A 60 14.50 -8.20 -6.66
C LEU A 60 13.76 -8.33 -7.99
N ALA A 61 14.01 -7.36 -8.87
CA ALA A 61 13.56 -7.34 -10.25
C ALA A 61 14.71 -6.81 -11.13
N PRO A 62 14.74 -7.16 -12.44
CA PRO A 62 15.70 -6.60 -13.37
C PRO A 62 15.67 -5.08 -13.32
N LYS A 63 16.86 -4.45 -13.35
CA LYS A 63 16.95 -2.99 -13.43
C LYS A 63 16.24 -2.55 -14.72
N PRO A 64 15.29 -1.61 -14.64
CA PRO A 64 14.58 -1.15 -15.82
C PRO A 64 15.57 -0.52 -16.83
N ALA A 65 15.47 -0.90 -18.10
CA ALA A 65 16.36 -0.41 -19.15
C ALA A 65 15.84 0.92 -19.71
N GLY A 66 16.62 1.99 -19.52
CA GLY A 66 16.23 3.34 -19.91
C GLY A 66 15.10 3.90 -19.05
N GLY A 67 15.06 5.22 -18.86
CA GLY A 67 14.10 5.93 -17.99
C GLY A 67 12.62 5.86 -18.40
N LEU A 68 12.27 5.02 -19.38
CA LEU A 68 10.91 4.80 -19.88
C LEU A 68 10.07 3.89 -18.97
N THR A 69 10.72 3.08 -18.14
CA THR A 69 10.07 2.08 -17.29
C THR A 69 10.09 2.50 -15.83
N ARG A 70 9.07 2.08 -15.06
CA ARG A 70 8.94 2.48 -13.64
C ARG A 70 10.13 1.97 -12.83
N PRO A 71 10.74 2.81 -11.97
CA PRO A 71 11.85 2.37 -11.12
C PRO A 71 11.40 1.28 -10.15
N ARG A 72 12.33 0.41 -9.75
CA ARG A 72 12.05 -0.66 -8.78
C ARG A 72 11.68 -0.05 -7.44
N SER A 73 10.68 -0.62 -6.78
CA SER A 73 10.33 -0.20 -5.43
C SER A 73 11.48 -0.48 -4.46
N ILE A 74 11.62 0.34 -3.43
CA ILE A 74 12.51 0.09 -2.29
C ILE A 74 11.69 -0.58 -1.18
N ILE A 75 12.24 -1.64 -0.57
CA ILE A 75 11.68 -2.30 0.61
C ILE A 75 12.56 -1.91 1.80
N ALA A 76 11.97 -1.29 2.81
CA ALA A 76 12.64 -0.89 4.04
C ALA A 76 12.04 -1.64 5.23
N LYS A 77 12.88 -2.33 6.00
CA LYS A 77 12.51 -3.02 7.24
C LYS A 77 12.81 -2.11 8.42
N PHE A 78 11.80 -1.84 9.22
CA PHE A 78 11.91 -1.07 10.45
C PHE A 78 12.12 -2.01 11.65
N SER A 79 12.88 -1.57 12.66
CA SER A 79 12.98 -2.30 13.95
C SER A 79 11.74 -2.10 14.83
N SER A 80 10.95 -1.05 14.53
CA SER A 80 9.75 -0.70 15.28
C SER A 80 8.54 -0.61 14.36
N PHE A 81 7.58 -1.53 14.57
CA PHE A 81 6.26 -1.47 13.94
C PHE A 81 5.61 -0.09 14.12
N ARG A 82 5.70 0.49 15.33
CA ARG A 82 5.09 1.79 15.66
C ARG A 82 5.67 2.93 14.82
N VAL A 83 7.00 2.98 14.64
CA VAL A 83 7.65 4.01 13.82
C VAL A 83 7.24 3.85 12.36
N LYS A 84 7.23 2.62 11.84
CA LYS A 84 6.76 2.36 10.47
C LYS A 84 5.31 2.77 10.24
N GLU A 85 4.41 2.46 11.19
CA GLU A 85 3.00 2.87 11.10
C GLU A 85 2.83 4.39 11.17
N GLU A 86 3.71 5.08 11.89
CA GLU A 86 3.70 6.55 11.93
C GLU A 86 4.14 7.16 10.59
N VAL A 87 5.21 6.62 10.00
CA VAL A 87 5.69 7.01 8.66
C VAL A 87 4.59 6.84 7.62
N ILE A 88 3.93 5.68 7.58
CA ILE A 88 2.89 5.42 6.57
C ILE A 88 1.65 6.30 6.80
N ARG A 89 1.26 6.53 8.07
CA ARG A 89 0.14 7.40 8.44
C ARG A 89 0.36 8.83 7.97
N ILE A 90 1.52 9.41 8.27
CA ILE A 90 1.83 10.79 7.87
C ILE A 90 1.87 10.90 6.35
N ALA A 91 2.50 9.95 5.67
CA ALA A 91 2.58 9.96 4.22
C ALA A 91 1.21 9.84 3.53
N TRP A 92 0.28 9.03 4.07
CA TRP A 92 -1.08 8.90 3.55
C TRP A 92 -1.98 10.11 3.86
N GLN A 93 -1.70 10.85 4.95
CA GLN A 93 -2.40 12.10 5.26
C GLN A 93 -1.98 13.24 4.32
N LYS A 94 -0.75 13.22 3.82
CA LYS A 94 -0.28 14.19 2.83
C LYS A 94 -0.94 13.92 1.47
N LYS A 95 -1.40 14.99 0.80
CA LYS A 95 -1.96 14.89 -0.56
C LYS A 95 -0.92 14.36 -1.56
N GLN A 96 0.33 14.78 -1.39
CA GLN A 96 1.47 14.39 -2.21
C GLN A 96 2.73 14.32 -1.33
N VAL A 97 3.58 13.33 -1.61
CA VAL A 97 4.92 13.20 -1.05
C VAL A 97 5.91 13.22 -2.21
N MET A 98 6.91 14.10 -2.11
CA MET A 98 7.81 14.44 -3.20
C MET A 98 9.25 14.22 -2.75
N TYR A 99 10.05 13.58 -3.59
CA TYR A 99 11.49 13.57 -3.48
C TYR A 99 12.04 14.36 -4.66
N LYS A 100 12.59 15.54 -4.38
CA LYS A 100 12.87 16.56 -5.42
C LYS A 100 11.58 16.79 -6.24
N ASP A 101 11.68 16.75 -7.57
CA ASP A 101 10.53 16.92 -8.46
C ASP A 101 9.77 15.62 -8.76
N THR A 102 10.12 14.51 -8.10
CA THR A 102 9.51 13.21 -8.35
C THR A 102 8.55 12.83 -7.22
N ARG A 103 7.29 12.59 -7.57
CA ARG A 103 6.30 12.05 -6.63
C ARG A 103 6.62 10.60 -6.31
N PHE A 104 6.65 10.26 -5.03
CA PHE A 104 6.76 8.89 -4.56
C PHE A 104 5.49 8.43 -3.83
N TYR A 105 5.41 7.14 -3.57
CA TYR A 105 4.31 6.53 -2.83
C TYR A 105 4.85 5.58 -1.79
N VAL A 106 4.16 5.46 -0.66
CA VAL A 106 4.46 4.48 0.38
C VAL A 106 3.24 3.61 0.62
N ASP A 107 3.48 2.32 0.80
CA ASP A 107 2.47 1.34 1.17
C ASP A 107 3.10 0.28 2.08
N HIS A 108 2.29 -0.56 2.70
CA HIS A 108 2.81 -1.75 3.37
C HIS A 108 3.37 -2.75 2.34
N ASP A 109 4.38 -3.51 2.74
CA ASP A 109 4.89 -4.62 1.91
C ASP A 109 3.97 -5.84 2.04
N TYR A 110 2.88 -5.86 1.28
CA TYR A 110 1.94 -6.99 1.30
C TYR A 110 2.45 -8.19 0.48
N PRO A 111 2.17 -9.43 0.93
CA PRO A 111 2.33 -10.63 0.11
C PRO A 111 1.60 -10.53 -1.24
N PRO A 112 2.11 -11.19 -2.31
CA PRO A 112 1.51 -11.14 -3.63
C PRO A 112 0.03 -11.52 -3.69
N LEU A 113 -0.40 -12.54 -2.93
CA LEU A 113 -1.80 -12.97 -2.89
C LEU A 113 -2.71 -11.89 -2.27
N ILE A 114 -2.23 -11.18 -1.24
CA ILE A 114 -2.96 -10.07 -0.64
C ILE A 114 -3.04 -8.90 -1.60
N LEU A 115 -1.95 -8.59 -2.31
CA LEU A 115 -1.94 -7.55 -3.35
C LEU A 115 -2.97 -7.87 -4.44
N LYS A 116 -3.00 -9.10 -4.94
CA LYS A 116 -4.00 -9.56 -5.93
C LYS A 116 -5.43 -9.28 -5.46
N LYS A 117 -5.79 -9.72 -4.25
CA LYS A 117 -7.11 -9.46 -3.66
C LYS A 117 -7.40 -7.97 -3.51
N ARG A 118 -6.41 -7.15 -3.13
CA ARG A 118 -6.58 -5.69 -3.01
C ARG A 118 -6.78 -5.00 -4.35
N THR A 119 -6.21 -5.54 -5.44
CA THR A 119 -6.40 -5.02 -6.80
C THR A 119 -7.79 -5.33 -7.36
N GLU A 120 -8.43 -6.40 -6.92
CA GLU A 120 -9.80 -6.73 -7.33
C GLU A 120 -10.80 -5.63 -6.88
N TYR A 121 -10.52 -4.96 -5.76
CA TYR A 121 -11.33 -3.81 -5.31
C TYR A 121 -11.09 -2.51 -6.10
N ASN A 122 -10.17 -2.46 -7.08
CA ASN A 122 -9.80 -1.20 -7.75
C ASN A 122 -11.00 -0.49 -8.40
N GLN A 123 -11.89 -1.24 -9.03
CA GLN A 123 -13.09 -0.67 -9.63
C GLN A 123 -14.04 -0.13 -8.56
N ALA A 124 -14.30 -0.90 -7.49
CA ALA A 124 -15.13 -0.46 -6.39
C ALA A 124 -14.58 0.82 -5.74
N LYS A 125 -13.27 0.87 -5.45
CA LYS A 125 -12.59 2.06 -4.92
C LYS A 125 -12.74 3.28 -5.84
N ARG A 126 -12.63 3.09 -7.15
CA ARG A 126 -12.81 4.16 -8.14
C ARG A 126 -14.22 4.75 -8.04
N VAL A 127 -15.24 3.89 -8.06
CA VAL A 127 -16.64 4.32 -7.98
C VAL A 127 -16.94 5.00 -6.63
N LEU A 128 -16.47 4.44 -5.52
CA LEU A 128 -16.63 5.06 -4.20
C LEU A 128 -16.00 6.46 -4.14
N LYS A 129 -14.80 6.61 -4.73
CA LYS A 129 -14.11 7.90 -4.79
C LYS A 129 -14.86 8.91 -5.67
N GLU A 130 -15.37 8.49 -6.83
CA GLU A 130 -16.16 9.33 -7.74
C GLU A 130 -17.46 9.83 -7.06
N HIS A 131 -18.04 9.03 -6.16
CA HIS A 131 -19.25 9.38 -5.40
C HIS A 131 -18.95 10.02 -4.04
N ASN A 132 -17.68 10.35 -3.74
CA ASN A 132 -17.25 10.91 -2.45
C ASN A 132 -17.62 10.06 -1.21
N ILE A 133 -17.78 8.75 -1.39
CA ILE A 133 -18.07 7.81 -0.30
C ILE A 133 -16.76 7.44 0.39
N LYS A 134 -16.70 7.63 1.71
CA LYS A 134 -15.52 7.27 2.50
C LYS A 134 -15.37 5.75 2.57
N PHE A 135 -14.14 5.28 2.44
CA PHE A 135 -13.83 3.85 2.60
C PHE A 135 -12.43 3.65 3.19
N GLN A 136 -12.20 2.45 3.71
CA GLN A 136 -10.92 1.97 4.19
C GLN A 136 -10.68 0.57 3.63
N THR A 137 -9.41 0.17 3.49
CA THR A 137 -9.05 -1.21 3.17
C THR A 137 -8.25 -1.86 4.29
N PRO A 138 -8.94 -2.41 5.31
CA PRO A 138 -8.29 -3.15 6.38
C PRO A 138 -7.54 -4.38 5.86
N TYR A 139 -6.49 -4.75 6.59
CA TYR A 139 -5.78 -6.01 6.39
C TYR A 139 -6.73 -7.22 6.56
N PRO A 140 -6.52 -8.32 5.81
CA PRO A 140 -5.57 -8.50 4.72
C PRO A 140 -6.01 -7.81 3.43
N ALA A 141 -7.26 -8.00 3.01
CA ALA A 141 -7.85 -7.43 1.81
C ALA A 141 -9.36 -7.29 1.99
N LYS A 142 -9.78 -6.59 3.04
CA LYS A 142 -11.18 -6.26 3.30
C LYS A 142 -11.48 -4.86 2.79
N MET A 143 -12.74 -4.55 2.56
CA MET A 143 -13.16 -3.18 2.26
C MET A 143 -14.24 -2.74 3.24
N ARG A 144 -13.96 -1.67 3.98
CA ARG A 144 -14.91 -1.02 4.86
C ARG A 144 -15.43 0.23 4.17
N VAL A 145 -16.73 0.31 3.95
CA VAL A 145 -17.38 1.46 3.31
C VAL A 145 -18.30 2.15 4.32
N PHE A 146 -18.21 3.47 4.38
CA PHE A 146 -19.03 4.30 5.27
C PHE A 146 -20.13 4.93 4.43
N TYR A 147 -21.28 4.26 4.33
CA TYR A 147 -22.48 4.84 3.73
C TYR A 147 -23.15 5.81 4.72
N ASN A 148 -24.10 6.59 4.25
CA ASN A 148 -24.80 7.58 5.07
C ASN A 148 -25.54 6.93 6.26
N GLU A 149 -26.07 5.72 6.08
CA GLU A 149 -26.90 5.04 7.08
C GLU A 149 -26.13 3.98 7.87
N GLU A 150 -25.10 3.37 7.28
CA GLU A 150 -24.36 2.27 7.92
C GLU A 150 -22.91 2.18 7.47
N THR A 151 -22.10 1.50 8.29
CA THR A 151 -20.75 1.07 7.91
C THR A 151 -20.78 -0.41 7.53
N ARG A 152 -20.44 -0.74 6.29
CA ARG A 152 -20.35 -2.12 5.79
C ARG A 152 -18.91 -2.58 5.67
N LEU A 153 -18.65 -3.82 6.04
CA LEU A 153 -17.35 -4.48 5.89
C LEU A 153 -17.48 -5.69 4.97
N TYR A 154 -16.91 -5.60 3.78
CA TYR A 154 -16.88 -6.67 2.79
C TYR A 154 -15.60 -7.51 2.94
N GLN A 155 -15.75 -8.83 2.80
CA GLN A 155 -14.64 -9.78 2.82
C GLN A 155 -14.04 -9.99 1.42
N SER A 156 -14.79 -9.70 0.36
CA SER A 156 -14.35 -9.84 -1.03
C SER A 156 -14.81 -8.68 -1.93
N ALA A 157 -14.12 -8.52 -3.06
CA ALA A 157 -14.52 -7.54 -4.08
C ALA A 157 -15.85 -7.93 -4.77
N ALA A 158 -16.13 -9.23 -4.89
CA ALA A 158 -17.42 -9.72 -5.39
C ALA A 158 -18.58 -9.28 -4.48
N GLU A 159 -18.48 -9.57 -3.17
CA GLU A 159 -19.47 -9.15 -2.18
C GLU A 159 -19.71 -7.64 -2.21
N ALA A 160 -18.62 -6.87 -2.27
CA ALA A 160 -18.71 -5.41 -2.34
C ALA A 160 -19.39 -4.91 -3.62
N THR A 161 -19.01 -5.44 -4.79
CA THR A 161 -19.58 -4.98 -6.07
C THR A 161 -21.05 -5.37 -6.24
N VAL A 162 -21.47 -6.53 -5.71
CA VAL A 162 -22.89 -6.92 -5.67
C VAL A 162 -23.70 -5.94 -4.83
N ASP A 163 -23.28 -5.67 -3.58
CA ASP A 163 -24.00 -4.76 -2.69
C ASP A 163 -23.99 -3.31 -3.20
N MET A 164 -22.86 -2.85 -3.75
CA MET A 164 -22.75 -1.52 -4.37
C MET A 164 -23.69 -1.39 -5.58
N ALA A 165 -23.79 -2.40 -6.44
CA ALA A 165 -24.73 -2.40 -7.56
C ALA A 165 -26.19 -2.38 -7.10
N ALA A 166 -26.53 -3.14 -6.05
CA ALA A 166 -27.86 -3.11 -5.45
C ALA A 166 -28.22 -1.74 -4.85
N ARG A 167 -27.23 -0.96 -4.42
CA ARG A 167 -27.38 0.44 -3.98
C ARG A 167 -27.41 1.45 -5.12
N GLY A 168 -27.40 1.00 -6.37
CA GLY A 168 -27.44 1.87 -7.55
C GLY A 168 -26.11 2.50 -7.94
N LEU A 169 -24.98 2.05 -7.38
CA LEU A 169 -23.66 2.53 -7.79
C LEU A 169 -23.23 1.88 -9.12
N PRO A 170 -22.58 2.63 -10.03
CA PRO A 170 -22.19 2.12 -11.36
C PRO A 170 -20.92 1.26 -11.29
N VAL A 171 -21.02 0.08 -10.67
CA VAL A 171 -19.94 -0.93 -10.59
C VAL A 171 -20.22 -2.11 -11.52
N THR A 172 -19.16 -2.70 -12.08
CA THR A 172 -19.25 -4.03 -12.70
C THR A 172 -19.19 -5.07 -11.60
N VAL A 173 -20.19 -5.94 -11.55
CA VAL A 173 -20.23 -7.03 -10.58
C VAL A 173 -19.16 -8.05 -10.95
N ILE A 174 -18.24 -8.30 -10.01
CA ILE A 174 -17.24 -9.35 -10.16
C ILE A 174 -17.91 -10.67 -9.75
N PRO A 175 -17.94 -11.69 -10.62
CA PRO A 175 -18.49 -12.99 -10.24
C PRO A 175 -17.71 -13.54 -9.05
N SER A 176 -18.43 -14.10 -8.08
CA SER A 176 -17.81 -14.68 -6.90
C SER A 176 -16.97 -15.89 -7.31
N THR A 177 -15.65 -15.79 -7.20
CA THR A 177 -14.75 -16.95 -7.29
C THR A 177 -14.80 -17.72 -5.98
N VAL A 178 -15.96 -18.28 -5.65
CA VAL A 178 -16.02 -19.31 -4.62
C VAL A 178 -15.54 -20.58 -5.30
N ASP A 179 -14.27 -20.94 -5.10
CA ASP A 179 -13.90 -22.34 -5.28
C ASP A 179 -14.73 -23.15 -4.25
N PRO A 180 -15.59 -24.08 -4.68
CA PRO A 180 -16.18 -25.00 -3.75
C PRO A 180 -15.06 -25.97 -3.36
N TYR A 181 -14.72 -25.97 -2.07
CA TYR A 181 -13.78 -26.87 -1.38
C TYR A 181 -12.29 -26.46 -1.37
#